data_AF-A0A958HY18-F1
#
_entry.id   AF-A0A958HY18-F1
#
_cell.length_a   1.000
_cell.length_b   1.000
_cell.length_c   1.000
_cell.angle_alpha   90.00
_cell.angle_beta   90.00
_cell.angle_gamma   90.00
#
_symmetry.space_group_name_H-M   'P 1'
#
loop_
_entity.id
_entity.type
_entity.pdbx_description
1 polymer ?
#
loop_
_entity_poly.entity_id
_entity_poly.type
_entity_poly.pdbx_seq_one_letter_code
_entity_poly.pdbx_strand_id
1 'polypeptide(L)' 'TFGTGLGLSIVYQIIKENEGLINYESEVDQGTTCYLYLPAEQPGAMILE' A
#
# COMPACT_ATOMS: atom_id res chain seq x y z
N THR A 1 -23.69 3.65 -4.25
CA THR A 1 -22.34 3.62 -4.87
C THR A 1 -21.91 2.18 -4.98
N PHE A 2 -21.82 1.63 -6.19
CA PHE A 2 -21.38 0.25 -6.39
C PHE A 2 -19.85 0.22 -6.43
N GLY A 3 -19.24 -0.39 -5.42
CA GLY A 3 -17.81 -0.71 -5.45
C GLY A 3 -17.60 -2.07 -6.10
N THR A 4 -16.80 -2.15 -7.14
CA THR A 4 -16.47 -3.41 -7.84
C THR A 4 -15.40 -4.24 -7.11
N GLY A 5 -14.91 -3.76 -5.96
CA GLY A 5 -13.80 -4.37 -5.24
C GLY A 5 -12.41 -4.13 -5.85
N LEU A 6 -12.32 -3.40 -6.98
CA LEU A 6 -11.07 -3.18 -7.70
C LEU A 6 -10.12 -2.17 -7.01
N GLY A 7 -10.64 -1.26 -6.19
CA GLY A 7 -9.83 -0.19 -5.60
C GLY A 7 -8.69 -0.73 -4.74
N LEU A 8 -9.01 -1.58 -3.77
CA LEU A 8 -8.01 -2.12 -2.85
C LEU A 8 -7.04 -3.11 -3.54
N SER A 9 -7.50 -3.85 -4.56
CA SER A 9 -6.61 -4.75 -5.31
C SER A 9 -5.59 -3.98 -6.14
N ILE A 10 -5.98 -2.85 -6.75
CA ILE A 10 -5.06 -1.96 -7.46
C ILE A 10 -4.04 -1.37 -6.48
N VAL A 11 -4.48 -0.85 -5.33
CA VAL A 11 -3.57 -0.30 -4.30
C VAL A 11 -2.60 -1.36 -3.81
N TYR A 12 -3.07 -2.57 -3.51
CA TYR A 12 -2.21 -3.68 -3.08
C TYR A 12 -1.11 -3.97 -4.11
N GLN A 13 -1.45 -4.00 -5.40
CA GLN A 13 -0.48 -4.23 -6.46
C GLN A 13 0.57 -3.11 -6.52
N ILE A 14 0.14 -1.84 -6.48
CA ILE A 14 1.05 -0.67 -6.49
C ILE A 14 2.04 -0.73 -5.32
N ILE A 15 1.54 -0.97 -4.11
CA ILE A 15 2.39 -1.02 -2.91
C ILE A 15 3.38 -2.18 -3.00
N LYS A 16 2.93 -3.35 -3.45
CA LYS A 16 3.80 -4.53 -3.63
C LYS A 16 4.91 -4.29 -4.65
N GLU A 17 4.58 -3.66 -5.78
CA GLU A 17 5.56 -3.32 -6.84
C GLU A 17 6.62 -2.31 -6.38
N ASN A 18 6.29 -1.48 -5.38
CA ASN A 18 7.21 -0.52 -4.78
C ASN A 18 7.85 -1.05 -3.49
N GLU A 19 7.84 -2.37 -3.27
CA GLU A 19 8.41 -3.02 -2.08
C GLU A 19 7.88 -2.46 -0.75
N GLY A 20 6.66 -1.93 -0.78
CA GLY A 20 5.99 -1.35 0.37
C GLY A 20 5.16 -2.37 1.16
N LEU A 21 4.55 -1.86 2.23
CA LEU A 21 3.65 -2.60 3.11
C LEU A 21 2.31 -1.86 3.25
N ILE A 22 1.24 -2.62 3.36
CA ILE A 22 -0.11 -2.11 3.61
C ILE A 22 -0.69 -2.79 4.85
N ASN A 23 -1.27 -1.99 5.75
CA ASN A 23 -2.03 -2.46 6.90
C ASN A 23 -3.35 -1.69 7.00
N TYR A 24 -4.33 -2.25 7.70
CA TYR A 24 -5.61 -1.58 7.93
C TYR A 24 -6.15 -1.90 9.31
N GLU A 25 -6.79 -0.91 9.90
CA GLU A 25 -7.53 -1.00 11.15
C GLU A 25 -8.95 -0.56 10.87
N SER A 26 -9.95 -1.33 11.30
CA SER A 26 -11.35 -0.98 11.11
C SER A 26 -12.15 -1.33 12.34
N GLU A 27 -13.01 -0.40 12.73
CA GLU A 27 -13.94 -0.56 13.85
C GLU A 27 -15.35 -0.18 13.37
N VAL A 28 -16.32 -1.01 13.77
CA VAL A 28 -17.73 -0.81 13.42
C VAL A 28 -18.18 0.55 13.94
N ASP A 29 -18.90 1.30 13.10
CA ASP A 29 -19.37 2.67 13.39
C ASP A 29 -18.28 3.74 13.60
N GLN A 30 -16.99 3.40 13.45
CA GLN A 30 -15.86 4.34 13.49
C GLN A 30 -15.15 4.49 12.13
N GLY A 31 -15.27 3.47 11.27
CA GLY A 31 -14.71 3.48 9.92
C GLY A 31 -13.46 2.61 9.79
N THR A 32 -12.61 2.95 8.81
CA THR A 32 -11.39 2.21 8.46
C THR A 32 -10.24 3.18 8.25
N THR A 33 -9.09 2.89 8.86
CA THR A 33 -7.83 3.58 8.63
C THR A 33 -6.89 2.64 7.89
N CYS A 34 -6.37 3.08 6.75
CA CYS A 34 -5.38 2.34 5.97
C CYS A 34 -3.99 2.98 6.17
N TYR A 35 -3.01 2.17 6.54
CA TYR A 35 -1.62 2.56 6.68
C TYR A 35 -0.82 2.03 5.50
N LEU A 36 -0.12 2.92 4.80
CA LEU A 36 0.69 2.61 3.63
C LEU A 36 2.13 2.99 3.96
N TYR A 37 3.04 2.02 3.89
CA TYR A 37 4.45 2.19 4.15
C TYR A 37 5.21 1.98 2.85
N LEU A 38 6.00 2.97 2.46
CA LEU A 38 6.87 2.90 1.29
C LEU A 38 8.32 3.10 1.74
N PRO A 39 9.29 2.45 1.09
CA PRO A 39 10.70 2.77 1.28
C PRO A 39 10.94 4.26 1.01
N ALA A 40 11.65 4.93 1.91
CA ALA A 40 12.01 6.34 1.74
C ALA A 40 13.02 6.55 0.61
N GLU A 41 13.79 5.50 0.30
CA GLU A 41 14.77 5.45 -0.79
C GLU A 41 14.66 4.08 -1.47
N GLN A 42 14.97 4.03 -2.76
CA GLN A 42 15.02 2.75 -3.48
C GLN A 42 16.15 1.88 -2.91
N PRO A 43 15.90 0.60 -2.58
CA PRO A 43 16.94 -0.31 -2.12
C PRO A 43 17.98 -0.50 -3.22
N GLY A 44 19.10 0.22 -3.13
CA GLY A 44 20.30 -0.04 -3.91
C GLY A 44 20.21 0.32 -5.39
N ALA A 45 20.21 1.63 -5.69
CA ALA A 45 21.13 2.10 -6.73
C ALA A 45 22.56 1.98 -6.20
N MET A 46 23.05 0.75 -5.96
CA MET A 46 24.49 0.54 -5.84
C MET A 46 25.06 0.83 -7.23
N ILE A 47 25.65 2.01 -7.38
CA ILE A 47 26.55 2.29 -8.49
C ILE A 47 27.69 1.28 -8.35
N LEU A 48 27.73 0.30 -9.24
CA LEU A 48 28.91 -0.53 -9.44
C LEU A 48 29.94 0.37 -10.15
N GLU A 49 30.93 0.87 -9.41
CA GLU A 49 32.21 1.32 -10.00
C GLU A 49 33.13 0.13 -10.27
#